data_AF-A0A915PPK3-F1
#
_entry.id   AF-A0A915PPK3-F1
#
_cell.length_a   1.000
_cell.length_b   1.000
_cell.length_c   1.000
_cell.angle_alpha   90.00
_cell.angle_beta   90.00
_cell.angle_gamma   90.00
#
_symmetry.space_group_name_H-M   'P 1'
#
loop_
_entity.id
_entity.type
_entity.pdbx_description
1 polymer ?
#
loop_
_entity_poly.entity_id
_entity_poly.type
_entity_poly.pdbx_seq_one_letter_code
_entity_poly.pdbx_strand_id
1 'polypeptide(L)'
;MRAMCEADSGCVPKGCNEDIHGRYGCGYFRLNIYHYKQCYQPGKEDDQDDEEAWLTCAENYECSQECLRRLSNRYKVKCYGKSECETLARIHDGGANGCRSKDTLPYWNVVKQKCPHC
;
A
#
# COMPACT_ATOMS: atom_id res chain seq x y z
N MET A 1 0.11 3.52 -9.38
CA MET A 1 0.34 2.11 -8.98
C MET A 1 1.74 1.62 -9.32
N ARG A 2 2.15 1.59 -10.60
CA ARG A 2 3.47 1.03 -11.01
C ARG A 2 4.65 1.63 -10.24
N ALA A 3 4.71 2.95 -10.09
CA ALA A 3 5.78 3.63 -9.35
C ALA A 3 5.89 3.21 -7.87
N MET A 4 4.76 2.97 -7.20
CA MET A 4 4.75 2.47 -5.81
C MET A 4 5.24 1.03 -5.74
N CYS A 5 4.74 0.17 -6.63
CA CYS A 5 5.19 -1.21 -6.75
C CYS A 5 6.73 -1.30 -6.95
N GLU A 6 7.26 -0.44 -7.81
CA GLU A 6 8.71 -0.34 -8.03
C GLU A 6 9.47 0.22 -6.82
N ALA A 7 8.89 1.15 -6.07
CA ALA A 7 9.48 1.66 -4.83
C ALA A 7 9.51 0.60 -3.72
N ASP A 8 8.46 -0.21 -3.61
CA ASP A 8 8.26 -1.17 -2.52
C ASP A 8 9.04 -2.48 -2.73
N SER A 9 9.03 -2.98 -3.97
CA SER A 9 9.57 -4.31 -4.27
C SER A 9 10.43 -4.37 -5.54
N GLY A 10 10.55 -3.29 -6.32
CA GLY A 10 11.01 -3.41 -7.71
C GLY A 10 9.94 -4.02 -8.63
N CYS A 11 8.70 -4.01 -8.17
CA CYS A 11 7.53 -4.58 -8.78
C CYS A 11 7.61 -6.07 -9.11
N VAL A 12 8.04 -6.84 -8.11
CA VAL A 12 8.09 -8.30 -8.12
C VAL A 12 7.63 -8.85 -6.76
N PRO A 13 7.06 -10.07 -6.70
CA PRO A 13 6.61 -10.67 -5.45
C PRO A 13 7.85 -11.06 -4.60
N LYS A 14 8.12 -10.31 -3.53
CA LYS A 14 9.36 -10.44 -2.72
C LYS A 14 9.19 -11.24 -1.44
N GLY A 15 8.05 -11.88 -1.21
CA GLY A 15 7.75 -12.43 0.10
C GLY A 15 7.64 -11.31 1.14
N CYS A 16 7.72 -11.70 2.41
CA CYS A 16 7.61 -10.79 3.53
C CYS A 16 8.97 -10.33 4.04
N ASN A 17 9.06 -9.07 4.45
CA ASN A 17 10.22 -8.55 5.17
C ASN A 17 9.81 -7.42 6.11
N GLU A 18 10.62 -7.18 7.13
CA GLU A 18 10.53 -5.97 7.94
C GLU A 18 11.30 -4.84 7.27
N ASP A 19 10.78 -3.62 7.38
CA ASP A 19 11.54 -2.42 7.05
C ASP A 19 12.43 -1.96 8.22
N ILE A 20 13.21 -0.90 8.01
CA ILE A 20 14.12 -0.33 9.04
C ILE A 20 13.39 0.19 10.30
N HIS A 21 12.06 0.31 10.25
CA HIS A 21 11.21 0.76 11.34
C HIS A 21 10.45 -0.41 11.99
N GLY A 22 10.78 -1.66 11.64
CA GLY A 22 10.11 -2.87 12.15
C GLY A 22 8.69 -3.06 11.59
N ARG A 23 8.33 -2.39 10.50
CA ARG A 23 7.03 -2.59 9.84
C ARG A 23 7.13 -3.81 8.93
N TYR A 24 6.33 -4.84 9.23
CA TYR A 24 6.26 -6.07 8.46
C TYR A 24 5.30 -5.94 7.27
N GLY A 25 5.75 -6.29 6.07
CA GLY A 25 4.95 -6.21 4.84
C GLY A 25 5.41 -7.16 3.73
N CYS A 26 4.47 -7.59 2.89
CA CYS A 26 4.69 -8.66 1.92
C CYS A 26 4.42 -8.26 0.45
N GLY A 27 4.99 -9.05 -0.47
CA GLY A 27 4.70 -9.04 -1.89
C GLY A 27 4.96 -7.73 -2.62
N TYR A 28 4.15 -7.45 -3.64
CA TYR A 28 4.40 -6.40 -4.64
C TYR A 28 4.50 -4.99 -4.04
N PHE A 29 3.73 -4.72 -2.99
CA PHE A 29 3.62 -3.38 -2.39
C PHE A 29 4.08 -3.34 -0.93
N ARG A 30 4.78 -4.36 -0.42
CA ARG A 30 5.05 -4.51 1.02
C ARG A 30 3.77 -4.31 1.85
N LEU A 31 2.68 -4.93 1.38
CA LEU A 31 1.35 -4.76 1.97
C LEU A 31 1.38 -5.32 3.40
N ASN A 32 0.97 -4.51 4.36
CA ASN A 32 0.82 -4.92 5.75
C ASN A 32 -0.56 -5.55 5.99
N ILE A 33 -0.66 -6.58 6.82
CA ILE A 33 -1.93 -7.24 7.20
C ILE A 33 -2.96 -6.26 7.76
N TYR A 34 -2.56 -5.23 8.50
CA TYR A 34 -3.49 -4.21 9.00
C TYR A 34 -4.13 -3.41 7.85
N HIS A 35 -3.37 -3.11 6.78
CA HIS A 35 -3.92 -2.48 5.58
C HIS A 35 -4.83 -3.44 4.82
N TYR A 36 -4.49 -4.72 4.76
CA TYR A 36 -5.34 -5.74 4.15
C TYR A 36 -6.72 -5.84 4.82
N LYS A 37 -6.76 -5.86 6.16
CA LYS A 37 -8.01 -5.81 6.91
C LYS A 37 -8.80 -4.53 6.65
N GLN A 38 -8.12 -3.38 6.56
CA GLN A 38 -8.77 -2.09 6.30
C GLN A 38 -9.28 -1.89 4.87
N CYS A 39 -8.74 -2.63 3.90
CA CYS A 39 -9.20 -2.64 2.52
C CYS A 39 -10.27 -3.70 2.24
N TYR A 40 -10.86 -4.27 3.31
CA TYR A 40 -11.91 -5.28 3.24
C TYR A 40 -11.46 -6.58 2.57
N GLN A 41 -10.20 -6.95 2.78
CA GLN A 41 -9.67 -8.30 2.54
C GLN A 41 -10.04 -8.87 1.16
N PRO A 42 -9.71 -8.17 0.05
CA PRO A 42 -10.03 -8.66 -1.28
C PRO A 42 -9.42 -10.05 -1.52
N GLY A 43 -10.15 -10.91 -2.23
CA GLY A 43 -9.74 -12.27 -2.56
C GLY A 43 -9.81 -13.27 -1.39
N LYS A 44 -10.28 -12.87 -0.21
CA LYS A 44 -10.49 -13.77 0.92
C LYS A 44 -11.77 -14.58 0.73
N GLU A 45 -11.68 -15.89 0.92
CA GLU A 45 -12.84 -16.80 1.01
C GLU A 45 -13.40 -16.85 2.45
N ASP A 46 -14.68 -17.19 2.62
CA ASP A 46 -15.43 -17.07 3.89
C ASP A 46 -14.72 -17.74 5.09
N ASP A 47 -14.18 -18.94 4.88
CA ASP A 47 -13.52 -19.74 5.92
C ASP A 47 -11.98 -19.65 5.89
N GLN A 48 -11.41 -18.80 5.04
CA GLN A 48 -9.95 -18.66 4.93
C GLN A 48 -9.39 -17.90 6.14
N ASP A 49 -8.18 -18.27 6.57
CA ASP A 49 -7.46 -17.50 7.58
C ASP A 49 -7.05 -16.11 7.05
N ASP A 50 -7.08 -15.10 7.91
CA ASP A 50 -6.76 -13.72 7.53
C ASP A 50 -5.30 -13.57 7.07
N GLU A 51 -4.36 -14.28 7.69
CA GLU A 51 -2.94 -14.22 7.37
C GLU A 51 -2.67 -14.92 6.03
N GLU A 52 -3.27 -16.10 5.81
CA GLU A 52 -3.19 -16.81 4.54
C GLU A 52 -3.76 -15.99 3.37
N ALA A 53 -4.94 -15.40 3.56
CA ALA A 53 -5.59 -14.56 2.56
C ALA A 53 -4.76 -13.29 2.26
N TRP A 54 -4.20 -12.68 3.31
CA TRP A 54 -3.30 -11.53 3.17
C TRP A 54 -2.04 -11.88 2.38
N LEU A 55 -1.36 -12.97 2.71
CA LEU A 55 -0.15 -13.40 2.03
C LEU A 55 -0.42 -13.65 0.54
N THR A 56 -1.49 -14.40 0.25
CA THR A 56 -1.94 -14.65 -1.13
C THR A 56 -2.21 -13.35 -1.88
N CYS A 57 -2.95 -12.43 -1.27
CA CYS A 57 -3.27 -11.15 -1.89
C CYS A 57 -2.05 -10.25 -2.07
N ALA A 58 -1.12 -10.23 -1.12
CA ALA A 58 0.09 -9.42 -1.18
C ALA A 58 1.03 -9.87 -2.31
N GLU A 59 1.15 -11.18 -2.51
CA GLU A 59 1.92 -11.78 -3.61
C GLU A 59 1.19 -11.75 -4.96
N ASN A 60 -0.06 -11.29 -5.01
CA ASN A 60 -0.81 -11.09 -6.25
C ASN A 60 -0.89 -9.60 -6.59
N TYR A 61 -0.35 -9.21 -7.76
CA TYR A 61 -0.29 -7.80 -8.15
C TYR A 61 -1.68 -7.14 -8.23
N GLU A 62 -2.68 -7.82 -8.79
CA GLU A 62 -4.01 -7.26 -9.00
C GLU A 62 -4.76 -7.13 -7.67
N CYS A 63 -4.71 -8.16 -6.82
CA CYS A 63 -5.35 -8.13 -5.51
C CYS A 63 -4.75 -7.05 -4.61
N SER A 64 -3.42 -6.98 -4.53
CA SER A 64 -2.74 -5.95 -3.75
C SER A 64 -3.02 -4.55 -4.29
N GLN A 65 -3.06 -4.36 -5.61
CA GLN A 65 -3.48 -3.09 -6.21
C GLN A 65 -4.91 -2.68 -5.83
N GLU A 66 -5.84 -3.63 -5.89
CA GLU A 66 -7.23 -3.40 -5.49
C GLU A 66 -7.31 -2.99 -4.02
N CYS A 67 -6.60 -3.69 -3.14
CA CYS A 67 -6.53 -3.37 -1.72
C CYS A 67 -6.07 -1.92 -1.49
N LEU A 68 -4.99 -1.49 -2.14
CA LEU A 68 -4.50 -0.11 -2.00
C LEU A 68 -5.48 0.94 -2.55
N ARG A 69 -6.19 0.66 -3.64
CA ARG A 69 -7.25 1.55 -4.15
C ARG A 69 -8.41 1.67 -3.16
N ARG A 70 -8.86 0.55 -2.56
CA ARG A 70 -9.90 0.54 -1.53
C ARG A 70 -9.46 1.32 -0.29
N LEU A 71 -8.22 1.10 0.18
CA LEU A 71 -7.63 1.82 1.31
C LEU A 71 -7.54 3.33 1.05
N SER A 72 -7.04 3.71 -0.13
CA SER A 72 -6.97 5.12 -0.55
C SER A 72 -8.35 5.75 -0.59
N ASN A 73 -9.34 5.09 -1.22
CA ASN A 73 -10.72 5.59 -1.28
C ASN A 73 -11.35 5.76 0.11
N ARG A 74 -11.03 4.87 1.06
CA ARG A 74 -11.50 4.95 2.45
C ARG A 74 -10.98 6.21 3.16
N TYR A 75 -9.76 6.64 2.88
CA TYR A 75 -9.10 7.71 3.63
C TYR A 75 -8.83 9.00 2.86
N LYS A 76 -9.10 9.05 1.55
CA LYS A 76 -8.82 10.21 0.68
C LYS A 76 -9.42 11.53 1.16
N VAL A 77 -10.54 11.48 1.89
CA VAL A 77 -11.19 12.68 2.48
C VAL A 77 -10.28 13.43 3.46
N LYS A 78 -9.27 12.75 4.04
CA LYS A 78 -8.26 13.33 4.94
C LYS A 78 -7.06 13.93 4.19
N CYS A 79 -7.03 13.82 2.86
CA CYS A 79 -5.92 14.22 1.98
C CYS A 79 -6.30 15.41 1.08
N TYR A 80 -7.14 16.34 1.56
CA TYR A 80 -7.56 17.50 0.77
C TYR A 80 -6.36 18.30 0.24
N GLY A 81 -6.43 18.69 -1.04
CA GLY A 81 -5.39 19.47 -1.72
C GLY A 81 -4.19 18.65 -2.22
N LYS A 82 -4.24 17.32 -2.16
CA LYS A 82 -3.21 16.41 -2.70
C LYS A 82 -3.65 15.82 -4.03
N SER A 83 -2.70 15.54 -4.93
CA SER A 83 -3.00 14.78 -6.16
C SER A 83 -3.48 13.37 -5.80
N GLU A 84 -4.13 12.70 -6.74
CA GLU A 84 -4.56 11.30 -6.54
C GLU A 84 -3.35 10.40 -6.23
N CYS A 85 -2.23 10.63 -6.92
CA CYS A 85 -1.01 9.86 -6.71
C CYS A 85 -0.35 10.12 -5.36
N GLU A 86 -0.26 11.39 -4.93
CA GLU A 86 0.24 11.71 -3.58
C GLU A 86 -0.67 11.11 -2.52
N THR A 87 -1.99 11.20 -2.72
CA THR A 87 -3.00 10.64 -1.80
C THR A 87 -2.83 9.13 -1.65
N LEU A 88 -2.75 8.41 -2.77
CA LEU A 88 -2.64 6.95 -2.77
C LEU A 88 -1.30 6.49 -2.17
N ALA A 89 -0.19 7.12 -2.55
CA ALA A 89 1.13 6.77 -2.04
C ALA A 89 1.27 7.04 -0.53
N ARG A 90 0.79 8.19 -0.05
CA ARG A 90 0.95 8.55 1.37
C ARG A 90 -0.01 7.80 2.27
N ILE A 91 -1.21 7.45 1.80
CA ILE A 91 -2.11 6.55 2.54
C ILE A 91 -1.52 5.14 2.62
N HIS A 92 -0.86 4.65 1.57
CA HIS A 92 -0.19 3.35 1.60
C HIS A 92 0.93 3.29 2.64
N ASP A 93 1.79 4.31 2.70
CA ASP A 93 2.92 4.32 3.64
C ASP A 93 2.52 4.65 5.10
N GLY A 94 1.54 5.55 5.28
CA GLY A 94 1.18 6.07 6.61
C GLY A 94 -0.24 5.77 7.09
N GLY A 95 -0.99 4.93 6.36
CA GLY A 95 -2.37 4.60 6.69
C GLY A 95 -3.31 5.81 6.66
N ALA A 96 -4.32 5.78 7.54
CA ALA A 96 -5.42 6.74 7.52
C ALA A 96 -5.04 8.23 7.63
N ASN A 97 -3.90 8.54 8.24
CA ASN A 97 -3.40 9.91 8.41
C ASN A 97 -2.14 10.19 7.58
N GLY A 98 -1.76 9.30 6.68
CA GLY A 98 -0.49 9.37 5.96
C GLY A 98 -0.27 10.68 5.21
N CYS A 99 -1.30 11.23 4.56
CA CYS A 99 -1.20 12.53 3.86
C CYS A 99 -0.98 13.74 4.78
N ARG A 100 -1.25 13.60 6.09
CA ARG A 100 -1.10 14.66 7.09
C ARG A 100 0.23 14.56 7.83
N SER A 101 0.85 13.38 7.88
CA SER A 101 2.16 13.20 8.51
C SER A 101 3.30 13.52 7.56
N LYS A 102 4.29 14.31 8.02
CA LYS A 102 5.53 14.56 7.25
C LYS A 102 6.37 13.30 7.08
N ASP A 103 6.15 12.26 7.89
CA ASP A 103 6.92 11.02 7.87
C ASP A 103 6.75 10.23 6.56
N THR A 104 5.68 10.49 5.82
CA THR A 104 5.41 9.84 4.51
C THR A 104 5.96 10.61 3.31
N LEU A 105 6.54 11.81 3.53
CA LEU A 105 7.16 12.59 2.46
C LEU A 105 8.37 11.90 1.82
N PRO A 106 9.27 11.23 2.57
CA PRO A 106 10.37 10.47 1.97
C PRO A 106 9.87 9.42 0.97
N TYR A 107 8.86 8.62 1.36
CA TYR A 107 8.25 7.63 0.47
C TYR A 107 7.62 8.30 -0.76
N TRP A 108 6.82 9.34 -0.56
CA TRP A 108 6.19 10.07 -1.66
C TRP A 108 7.22 10.63 -2.66
N ASN A 109 8.33 11.19 -2.18
CA ASN A 109 9.38 11.72 -3.06
C ASN A 109 10.00 10.62 -3.94
N VAL A 110 10.21 9.41 -3.41
CA VAL A 110 10.66 8.25 -4.20
C VAL A 110 9.64 7.87 -5.27
N VAL A 111 8.34 7.81 -4.91
CA VAL A 111 7.27 7.50 -5.86
C VAL A 111 7.16 8.58 -6.96
N LYS A 112 7.22 9.85 -6.59
CA LYS A 112 7.15 10.99 -7.51
C LYS A 112 8.32 11.01 -8.50
N GLN A 113 9.53 10.62 -8.08
CA GLN A 113 10.66 10.47 -9.01
C GLN A 113 10.41 9.38 -10.06
N LYS A 114 9.75 8.29 -9.68
CA LYS A 114 9.38 7.19 -10.59
C LYS A 114 8.16 7.50 -11.45
N CYS A 115 7.37 8.50 -11.10
CA CYS A 115 6.24 8.99 -11.87
C CYS A 115 6.18 10.52 -11.85
N PRO A 116 6.92 11.19 -12.76
CA PRO A 116 7.02 12.66 -12.75
C PRO A 116 5.70 13.40 -13.04
N HIS A 117 4.73 12.72 -13.65
CA HIS A 117 3.41 13.27 -13.98
C HIS A 117 2.32 12.86 -12.98
N CYS A 118 2.76 12.34 -11.83
CA CYS A 118 2.00 12.22 -10.59
C CYS A 118 2.13 13.51 -9.75
#